data_AF-A0A939ACP7-F1
#
_entry.id   AF-A0A939ACP7-F1
#
_cell.length_a   1.000
_cell.length_b   1.000
_cell.length_c   1.000
_cell.angle_alpha   90.00
_cell.angle_beta   90.00
_cell.angle_gamma   90.00
#
_symmetry.space_group_name_H-M   'P 1'
#
loop_
_entity.id
_entity.type
_entity.pdbx_description
1 polymer ?
#
loop_
_entity_poly.entity_id
_entity_poly.type
_entity_poly.pdbx_seq_one_letter_code
_entity_poly.pdbx_strand_id
1 'polypeptide(L)'
;MKMERFLAVAALFLAVWGCAGGEGESIPGESGECPQPGITTCGLTAGGDEAVLRCSTMHKWIVSAVCIESCNATALGAECVGGAVQDVIDAVEAIEAPDVVELVELADQVGDTPTPDEVELPDVQVEFKDLMPDLTPPWVKSTSPTDQEMGVAVPFVVKIEFTEPMHVPTVGDKTVQMFDSGGKNVTLEFSWEDEKKSILLLTPKGAVFPASPYTVRLEPMIKDLAGNMMGNNYQFTFYTAATQPVQLHTDLAASFAPLIFQATNDQFPQYDYLTRFDLDGDWVAEDNVDYVKTNAVKFEGYVHFSVAETKSHYFITYVFFYPYRFAESESGRFGNDVSGAVVVVRKSDTQPVAVETYFKPQGSDERSISFITDDSGFDTGGTFTDFKFDGSYPRDDLFPNGHYVAYLSARKHESCLWLDENNGFLDGCQLNAGIKAGMKRIEYKYKGGEVTALTKTGGKFPLQMDDVGYGLVHLLQSWWPRRADVGVDKMWASEYDYEPFTSTLFKNRPNLSTKIPSVFVDPIGNDDGRPPWAWKYNPQNGISFYNLPRGVWFLDPAVHFKQRHDQENQWPGWDEVDKTGWSLEYCFNAYFNLDFRGVWPECSEKK
;
A
#
# COMPACT_ATOMS: atom_id res chain seq x y z
N MET A 1 -5.90 -54.09 -52.51
CA MET A 1 -4.54 -53.93 -53.08
C MET A 1 -3.72 -53.26 -51.99
N LYS A 2 -3.23 -53.98 -50.98
CA LYS A 2 -1.93 -54.69 -50.93
C LYS A 2 -0.77 -53.85 -51.50
N MET A 3 0.22 -53.65 -50.63
CA MET A 3 1.62 -53.25 -50.88
C MET A 3 1.79 -51.78 -51.31
N GLU A 4 2.52 -50.90 -50.62
CA GLU A 4 3.72 -51.11 -49.80
C GLU A 4 3.79 -50.13 -48.62
N ARG A 5 3.78 -50.67 -47.40
CA ARG A 5 4.63 -50.21 -46.30
C ARG A 5 5.92 -51.02 -46.38
N PHE A 6 7.02 -50.37 -46.72
CA PHE A 6 8.41 -50.79 -46.51
C PHE A 6 9.18 -49.45 -46.59
N LEU A 7 9.58 -48.80 -45.50
CA LEU A 7 10.40 -49.31 -44.41
C LEU A 7 9.76 -49.09 -43.03
N ALA A 8 9.83 -50.15 -42.24
CA ALA A 8 9.78 -50.18 -40.78
C ALA A 8 10.66 -49.06 -40.19
N VAL A 9 10.23 -48.28 -39.18
CA VAL A 9 9.88 -48.74 -37.82
C VAL A 9 10.70 -49.97 -37.42
N ALA A 10 12.02 -49.82 -37.48
CA ALA A 10 12.90 -50.57 -36.61
C ALA A 10 13.26 -49.66 -35.43
N ALA A 11 12.74 -50.03 -34.26
CA ALA A 11 13.18 -49.61 -32.92
C ALA A 11 13.08 -48.10 -32.62
N LEU A 12 11.90 -47.60 -32.26
CA LEU A 12 11.52 -47.44 -30.84
C LEU A 12 12.46 -48.16 -29.85
N PHE A 13 12.99 -47.38 -28.90
CA PHE A 13 13.64 -47.79 -27.67
C PHE A 13 14.93 -48.59 -27.82
N LEU A 14 16.06 -47.88 -27.78
CA LEU A 14 17.12 -48.07 -26.78
C LEU A 14 18.35 -47.22 -27.17
N ALA A 15 18.33 -45.94 -26.82
CA ALA A 15 19.52 -45.13 -26.53
C ALA A 15 19.04 -43.70 -26.17
N VAL A 16 18.99 -43.33 -24.90
CA VAL A 16 20.14 -42.71 -24.18
C VAL A 16 20.22 -41.23 -24.62
N TRP A 17 19.70 -40.32 -23.78
CA TRP A 17 20.58 -39.44 -22.96
C TRP A 17 21.61 -38.72 -23.85
N GLY A 18 21.60 -37.42 -24.03
CA GLY A 18 20.85 -36.36 -23.36
C GLY A 18 21.44 -35.03 -23.84
N CYS A 19 20.85 -33.93 -23.40
CA CYS A 19 21.67 -32.74 -23.18
C CYS A 19 22.82 -33.20 -22.28
N ALA A 20 24.06 -33.10 -22.74
CA ALA A 20 25.19 -33.30 -21.86
C ALA A 20 25.15 -32.17 -20.82
N GLY A 21 24.65 -32.49 -19.63
CA GLY A 21 24.83 -31.65 -18.44
C GLY A 21 26.31 -31.61 -18.13
N GLY A 22 27.00 -30.63 -18.68
CA GLY A 22 28.35 -30.26 -18.30
C GLY A 22 28.28 -29.06 -17.37
N GLU A 23 28.27 -29.30 -16.06
CA GLU A 23 28.81 -28.30 -15.14
C GLU A 23 30.32 -28.25 -15.40
N GLY A 24 30.82 -27.16 -16.00
CA GLY A 24 32.24 -27.09 -16.39
C GLY A 24 32.71 -25.71 -16.85
N GLU A 25 33.27 -24.99 -15.88
CA GLU A 25 34.14 -23.80 -15.94
C GLU A 25 33.61 -22.47 -16.54
N SER A 26 33.73 -21.45 -15.70
CA SER A 26 33.42 -20.04 -15.92
C SER A 26 34.03 -19.48 -17.21
N ILE A 27 33.27 -18.64 -17.92
CA ILE A 27 33.78 -17.79 -19.00
C ILE A 27 34.73 -16.74 -18.40
N PRO A 28 36.04 -16.74 -18.73
CA PRO A 28 36.94 -15.65 -18.41
C PRO A 28 37.04 -14.71 -19.62
N GLY A 29 36.42 -13.53 -19.49
CA GLY A 29 36.45 -12.46 -20.50
C GLY A 29 35.30 -12.61 -21.51
N GLU A 30 34.32 -11.72 -21.62
CA GLU A 30 34.25 -10.30 -21.31
C GLU A 30 32.81 -9.91 -20.87
N SER A 31 32.72 -9.08 -19.82
CA SER A 31 31.60 -8.20 -19.43
C SER A 31 30.16 -8.76 -19.39
N GLY A 32 29.71 -9.11 -18.18
CA GLY A 32 28.29 -9.13 -17.84
C GLY A 32 28.05 -9.78 -16.48
N GLU A 33 28.13 -9.02 -15.39
CA GLU A 33 27.53 -9.47 -14.12
C GLU A 33 26.02 -9.60 -14.33
N CYS A 34 25.44 -10.65 -13.80
CA CYS A 34 24.00 -10.91 -13.94
C CYS A 34 23.23 -10.22 -12.81
N PRO A 35 22.02 -9.67 -13.08
CA PRO A 35 21.36 -8.76 -12.16
C PRO A 35 20.80 -9.45 -10.90
N GLN A 36 20.41 -10.73 -10.99
CA GLN A 36 19.92 -11.52 -9.86
C GLN A 36 20.22 -13.02 -10.04
N PRO A 37 20.64 -13.73 -8.98
CA PRO A 37 20.90 -15.16 -9.01
C PRO A 37 19.68 -15.98 -9.44
N GLY A 38 19.91 -17.05 -10.21
CA GLY A 38 18.88 -17.98 -10.63
C GLY A 38 18.17 -17.62 -11.94
N ILE A 39 18.32 -16.38 -12.45
CA ILE A 39 17.82 -15.98 -13.77
C ILE A 39 18.54 -16.79 -14.86
N THR A 40 17.80 -17.14 -15.92
CA THR A 40 18.33 -17.92 -17.05
C THR A 40 18.11 -17.16 -18.36
N THR A 41 19.09 -17.16 -19.27
CA THR A 41 19.05 -16.43 -20.55
C THR A 41 19.79 -17.20 -21.66
N CYS A 42 19.69 -16.74 -22.91
CA CYS A 42 20.44 -17.30 -24.05
C CYS A 42 21.76 -16.54 -24.30
N GLY A 43 22.82 -17.26 -24.67
CA GLY A 43 24.11 -16.68 -25.01
C GLY A 43 25.03 -17.69 -25.71
N LEU A 44 26.31 -17.34 -25.88
CA LEU A 44 27.32 -18.18 -26.54
C LEU A 44 28.36 -18.69 -25.54
N THR A 45 28.87 -19.90 -25.75
CA THR A 45 30.03 -20.42 -25.02
C THR A 45 31.33 -19.82 -25.55
N ALA A 46 32.45 -20.03 -24.84
CA ALA A 46 33.78 -19.61 -25.31
C ALA A 46 34.22 -20.27 -26.64
N GLY A 47 33.60 -21.39 -27.01
CA GLY A 47 33.81 -22.08 -28.29
C GLY A 47 32.97 -21.55 -29.46
N GLY A 48 32.02 -20.65 -29.20
CA GLY A 48 31.13 -20.04 -30.20
C GLY A 48 29.79 -20.75 -30.41
N ASP A 49 29.47 -21.78 -29.61
CA ASP A 49 28.21 -22.51 -29.68
C ASP A 49 27.09 -21.83 -28.86
N GLU A 50 25.83 -21.90 -29.32
CA GLU A 50 24.66 -21.39 -28.58
C GLU A 50 24.35 -22.20 -27.31
N ALA A 51 23.99 -21.51 -26.24
CA ALA A 51 23.81 -22.10 -24.92
C ALA A 51 22.79 -21.35 -24.05
N VAL A 52 22.22 -22.09 -23.10
CA VAL A 52 21.42 -21.55 -22.00
C VAL A 52 22.35 -21.24 -20.83
N LEU A 53 22.33 -19.98 -20.38
CA LEU A 53 23.17 -19.44 -19.30
C LEU A 53 22.32 -19.18 -18.06
N ARG A 54 22.81 -19.60 -16.88
CA ARG A 54 22.17 -19.35 -15.59
C ARG A 54 23.04 -18.46 -14.71
N CYS A 55 22.42 -17.48 -14.07
CA CYS A 55 23.08 -16.61 -13.12
C CYS A 55 23.33 -17.35 -11.80
N SER A 56 24.59 -17.42 -11.37
CA SER A 56 24.96 -18.03 -10.10
C SER A 56 24.70 -17.14 -8.90
N THR A 57 24.78 -17.70 -7.70
CA THR A 57 24.69 -16.97 -6.42
C THR A 57 25.78 -15.91 -6.24
N MET A 58 26.88 -16.01 -6.99
CA MET A 58 27.96 -15.02 -7.03
C MET A 58 27.79 -14.00 -8.17
N HIS A 59 26.59 -13.88 -8.76
CA HIS A 59 26.25 -12.94 -9.84
C HIS A 59 27.10 -13.09 -11.11
N LYS A 60 27.54 -14.32 -11.40
CA LYS A 60 28.24 -14.69 -12.65
C LYS A 60 27.41 -15.66 -13.47
N TRP A 61 27.39 -15.48 -14.79
CA TRP A 61 26.77 -16.42 -15.72
C TRP A 61 27.56 -17.73 -15.80
N ILE A 62 26.84 -18.85 -15.72
CA ILE A 62 27.36 -20.21 -15.87
C ILE A 62 26.57 -20.90 -16.98
N VAL A 63 27.24 -21.70 -17.81
CA VAL A 63 26.57 -22.51 -18.84
C VAL A 63 25.78 -23.61 -18.16
N SER A 64 24.46 -23.62 -18.39
CA SER A 64 23.55 -24.61 -17.84
C SER A 64 23.25 -25.73 -18.84
N ALA A 65 23.24 -25.42 -20.15
CA ALA A 65 23.10 -26.38 -21.24
C ALA A 65 23.63 -25.78 -22.55
N VAL A 66 24.16 -26.62 -23.46
CA VAL A 66 24.61 -26.22 -24.81
C VAL A 66 23.61 -26.73 -25.84
N CYS A 67 23.19 -25.86 -26.76
CA CYS A 67 22.14 -26.13 -27.74
C CYS A 67 22.73 -26.66 -29.06
N ILE A 68 21.98 -27.54 -29.74
CA ILE A 68 22.42 -28.16 -30.99
C ILE A 68 22.09 -27.29 -32.21
N GLU A 69 20.95 -26.56 -32.18
CA GLU A 69 20.50 -25.72 -33.30
C GLU A 69 20.12 -24.29 -32.90
N SER A 70 19.33 -24.09 -31.85
CA SER A 70 18.97 -22.73 -31.38
C SER A 70 18.62 -22.65 -29.90
N CYS A 71 18.90 -21.50 -29.29
CA CYS A 71 18.42 -21.11 -27.96
C CYS A 71 17.26 -20.12 -28.07
N ASN A 72 16.16 -20.39 -27.36
CA ASN A 72 15.00 -19.49 -27.34
C ASN A 72 14.73 -19.00 -25.92
N ALA A 73 14.56 -17.68 -25.76
CA ALA A 73 14.26 -17.06 -24.48
C ALA A 73 12.79 -16.61 -24.45
N THR A 74 11.99 -17.24 -23.58
CA THR A 74 10.58 -16.86 -23.36
C THR A 74 10.38 -16.32 -21.95
N ALA A 75 9.21 -15.72 -21.69
CA ALA A 75 8.87 -15.16 -20.38
C ALA A 75 8.87 -16.19 -19.22
N LEU A 76 8.92 -17.49 -19.54
CA LEU A 76 8.96 -18.60 -18.58
C LEU A 76 10.35 -19.24 -18.42
N GLY A 77 11.36 -18.82 -19.20
CA GLY A 77 12.73 -19.33 -19.12
C GLY A 77 13.41 -19.45 -20.50
N ALA A 78 14.72 -19.74 -20.49
CA ALA A 78 15.50 -20.01 -21.70
C ALA A 78 15.71 -21.52 -21.88
N GLU A 79 15.52 -22.01 -23.09
CA GLU A 79 15.60 -23.44 -23.42
C GLU A 79 16.24 -23.70 -24.79
N CYS A 80 16.80 -24.90 -24.97
CA CYS A 80 17.34 -25.35 -26.26
C CYS A 80 16.23 -26.01 -27.08
N VAL A 81 16.05 -25.59 -28.32
CA VAL A 81 15.02 -26.12 -29.22
C VAL A 81 15.68 -26.69 -30.48
N GLY A 82 15.24 -27.88 -30.89
CA GLY A 82 15.59 -28.49 -32.19
C GLY A 82 14.38 -28.47 -33.11
N GLY A 83 14.56 -28.08 -34.38
CA GLY A 83 13.43 -27.88 -35.28
C GLY A 83 12.96 -29.17 -35.96
N ALA A 84 11.68 -29.54 -35.79
CA ALA A 84 10.84 -30.17 -36.84
C ALA A 84 9.34 -30.23 -36.50
N VAL A 85 8.56 -29.26 -37.01
CA VAL A 85 7.34 -29.35 -37.87
C VAL A 85 6.20 -30.38 -37.59
N GLN A 86 6.24 -31.28 -36.61
CA GLN A 86 5.20 -32.32 -36.46
C GLN A 86 4.03 -31.96 -35.51
N ASP A 87 4.22 -31.07 -34.53
CA ASP A 87 3.17 -30.81 -33.49
C ASP A 87 2.02 -29.91 -33.96
N VAL A 88 2.18 -29.16 -35.05
CA VAL A 88 1.10 -28.34 -35.65
C VAL A 88 0.19 -29.20 -36.54
N ILE A 89 0.66 -30.36 -37.01
CA ILE A 89 -0.09 -31.23 -37.91
C ILE A 89 -1.08 -32.11 -37.11
N ASP A 90 -0.71 -32.55 -35.90
CA ASP A 90 -1.53 -33.46 -35.10
C ASP A 90 -2.70 -32.76 -34.35
N ALA A 91 -2.66 -31.43 -34.20
CA ALA A 91 -3.74 -30.66 -33.57
C ALA A 91 -4.89 -30.29 -34.53
N VAL A 92 -4.70 -30.48 -35.85
CA VAL A 92 -5.72 -30.18 -36.87
C VAL A 92 -6.59 -31.40 -37.19
N GLU A 93 -6.19 -32.63 -36.82
CA GLU A 93 -6.95 -33.86 -37.08
C GLU A 93 -7.89 -34.31 -35.94
N ALA A 94 -8.02 -33.57 -34.83
CA ALA A 94 -8.86 -33.95 -33.68
C ALA A 94 -10.20 -33.19 -33.55
N ILE A 95 -10.64 -32.48 -34.59
CA ILE A 95 -11.96 -31.85 -34.63
C ILE A 95 -12.79 -32.56 -35.70
N GLU A 96 -13.67 -33.47 -35.29
CA GLU A 96 -15.04 -33.63 -35.83
C GLU A 96 -15.81 -34.73 -35.06
N ALA A 97 -16.90 -34.33 -34.42
CA ALA A 97 -18.07 -35.14 -34.07
C ALA A 97 -19.27 -34.47 -34.78
N PRO A 98 -20.40 -35.13 -35.10
CA PRO A 98 -21.00 -36.28 -34.40
C PRO A 98 -21.64 -37.38 -35.28
N ASP A 99 -21.92 -38.54 -34.65
CA ASP A 99 -22.82 -39.58 -35.15
C ASP A 99 -24.27 -39.08 -35.22
N VAL A 100 -24.86 -39.20 -36.41
CA VAL A 100 -26.31 -39.16 -36.65
C VAL A 100 -26.67 -40.48 -37.35
N VAL A 101 -27.36 -41.38 -36.66
CA VAL A 101 -27.93 -42.60 -37.26
C VAL A 101 -29.37 -42.30 -37.66
N GLU A 102 -29.61 -42.29 -38.96
CA GLU A 102 -30.95 -42.19 -39.56
C GLU A 102 -31.55 -43.59 -39.81
N LEU A 103 -32.87 -43.64 -39.72
CA LEU A 103 -33.76 -44.80 -39.86
C LEU A 103 -33.62 -45.54 -41.20
N VAL A 104 -33.98 -46.82 -41.19
CA VAL A 104 -34.99 -47.49 -42.06
C VAL A 104 -34.66 -48.98 -42.14
N GLU A 105 -35.50 -49.82 -41.54
CA GLU A 105 -35.91 -51.12 -42.09
C GLU A 105 -36.89 -51.80 -41.12
N LEU A 106 -38.18 -51.78 -41.45
CA LEU A 106 -39.17 -52.78 -41.02
C LEU A 106 -40.40 -52.60 -41.92
N ALA A 107 -40.33 -53.21 -43.10
CA ALA A 107 -41.48 -53.56 -43.91
C ALA A 107 -41.65 -55.08 -43.89
N ASP A 108 -42.90 -55.51 -44.01
CA ASP A 108 -43.43 -56.87 -44.04
C ASP A 108 -43.62 -57.58 -42.68
N GLN A 109 -44.82 -57.43 -42.12
CA GLN A 109 -45.84 -58.49 -42.25
C GLN A 109 -47.25 -57.94 -41.99
N VAL A 110 -48.10 -58.04 -43.02
CA VAL A 110 -49.54 -57.80 -42.96
C VAL A 110 -50.23 -59.06 -42.45
N GLY A 111 -51.12 -58.92 -41.48
CA GLY A 111 -52.05 -59.98 -41.07
C GLY A 111 -53.06 -59.53 -40.01
N ASP A 112 -54.23 -59.12 -40.49
CA ASP A 112 -55.54 -58.98 -39.81
C ASP A 112 -55.85 -57.80 -38.86
N THR A 113 -56.96 -57.15 -39.21
CA THR A 113 -57.87 -56.38 -38.33
C THR A 113 -59.31 -56.76 -38.71
N PRO A 114 -60.36 -56.52 -37.88
CA PRO A 114 -60.39 -56.17 -36.44
C PRO A 114 -61.46 -56.95 -35.62
N THR A 115 -61.44 -56.81 -34.30
CA THR A 115 -62.68 -56.59 -33.51
C THR A 115 -62.38 -55.57 -32.39
N PRO A 116 -63.29 -54.62 -32.07
CA PRO A 116 -63.03 -53.58 -31.10
C PRO A 116 -63.65 -53.93 -29.75
N ASP A 117 -62.85 -54.36 -28.79
CA ASP A 117 -63.26 -54.39 -27.38
C ASP A 117 -62.13 -53.83 -26.51
N GLU A 118 -62.37 -52.61 -26.05
CA GLU A 118 -62.05 -52.06 -24.73
C GLU A 118 -60.75 -52.56 -24.06
N VAL A 119 -59.64 -51.87 -24.35
CA VAL A 119 -58.47 -51.85 -23.47
C VAL A 119 -58.40 -50.46 -22.84
N GLU A 120 -58.82 -50.34 -21.59
CA GLU A 120 -58.48 -49.20 -20.75
C GLU A 120 -56.96 -49.09 -20.66
N LEU A 121 -56.40 -48.02 -21.22
CA LEU A 121 -55.02 -47.63 -20.93
C LEU A 121 -54.96 -47.25 -19.45
N PRO A 122 -53.99 -47.76 -18.66
CA PRO A 122 -53.81 -47.27 -17.31
C PRO A 122 -53.55 -45.77 -17.37
N ASP A 123 -54.34 -45.02 -16.60
CA ASP A 123 -54.21 -43.58 -16.42
C ASP A 123 -52.88 -43.32 -15.69
N VAL A 124 -51.77 -43.26 -16.45
CA VAL A 124 -50.48 -42.82 -15.94
C VAL A 124 -50.60 -41.32 -15.74
N GLN A 125 -51.06 -40.94 -14.55
CA GLN A 125 -50.92 -39.60 -14.03
C GLN A 125 -49.41 -39.33 -13.89
N VAL A 126 -48.78 -38.84 -14.96
CA VAL A 126 -47.43 -38.27 -14.88
C VAL A 126 -47.57 -37.02 -14.03
N GLU A 127 -47.20 -37.14 -12.76
CA GLU A 127 -47.11 -36.00 -11.85
C GLU A 127 -45.97 -35.10 -12.36
N PHE A 128 -46.30 -34.08 -13.17
CA PHE A 128 -45.37 -33.03 -13.55
C PHE A 128 -45.07 -32.19 -12.31
N LYS A 129 -44.17 -32.70 -11.47
CA LYS A 129 -43.62 -31.97 -10.33
C LYS A 129 -42.80 -30.79 -10.86
N ASP A 130 -43.46 -29.64 -10.99
CA ASP A 130 -42.92 -28.30 -11.21
C ASP A 130 -41.65 -28.21 -12.06
N LEU A 131 -41.81 -28.35 -13.39
CA LEU A 131 -40.81 -27.94 -14.39
C LEU A 131 -40.93 -26.43 -14.69
N MET A 132 -41.10 -25.60 -13.66
CA MET A 132 -40.99 -24.14 -13.88
C MET A 132 -39.52 -23.84 -14.20
N PRO A 133 -39.22 -23.15 -15.31
CA PRO A 133 -37.86 -22.73 -15.59
C PRO A 133 -37.39 -21.83 -14.45
N ASP A 134 -36.17 -22.04 -13.97
CA ASP A 134 -35.57 -21.15 -12.99
C ASP A 134 -35.26 -19.81 -13.67
N LEU A 135 -35.88 -18.75 -13.14
CA LEU A 135 -35.75 -17.38 -13.63
C LEU A 135 -35.05 -16.48 -12.59
N THR A 136 -34.50 -17.06 -11.52
CA THR A 136 -33.86 -16.33 -10.44
C THR A 136 -32.40 -16.09 -10.82
N PRO A 137 -31.93 -14.83 -10.91
CA PRO A 137 -30.51 -14.56 -11.11
C PRO A 137 -29.64 -14.95 -9.91
N PRO A 138 -28.41 -15.44 -10.14
CA PRO A 138 -27.44 -15.62 -9.08
C PRO A 138 -26.97 -14.26 -8.55
N TRP A 139 -26.66 -14.18 -7.26
CA TRP A 139 -25.98 -13.01 -6.67
C TRP A 139 -24.97 -13.43 -5.60
N VAL A 140 -24.07 -12.51 -5.25
CA VAL A 140 -23.03 -12.75 -4.23
C VAL A 140 -23.64 -12.68 -2.84
N LYS A 141 -23.77 -13.83 -2.19
CA LYS A 141 -24.29 -13.98 -0.83
C LYS A 141 -23.33 -13.41 0.21
N SER A 142 -22.04 -13.69 0.07
CA SER A 142 -21.00 -13.19 0.97
C SER A 142 -19.60 -13.32 0.37
N THR A 143 -18.67 -12.51 0.87
CA THR A 143 -17.25 -12.58 0.54
C THR A 143 -16.40 -12.70 1.79
N SER A 144 -15.23 -13.33 1.64
CA SER A 144 -14.16 -13.32 2.64
C SER A 144 -12.85 -13.11 1.88
N PRO A 145 -12.18 -11.96 2.01
CA PRO A 145 -12.51 -10.84 2.89
C PRO A 145 -13.84 -10.15 2.58
N THR A 146 -14.47 -9.53 3.58
CA THR A 146 -15.66 -8.69 3.38
C THR A 146 -15.29 -7.35 2.74
N ASP A 147 -16.26 -6.65 2.17
CA ASP A 147 -16.03 -5.28 1.72
C ASP A 147 -15.54 -4.40 2.87
N GLN A 148 -14.55 -3.55 2.57
CA GLN A 148 -13.82 -2.69 3.49
C GLN A 148 -13.06 -3.42 4.62
N GLU A 149 -12.86 -4.74 4.55
CA GLU A 149 -12.11 -5.46 5.57
C GLU A 149 -10.65 -5.02 5.61
N MET A 150 -10.18 -4.62 6.79
CA MET A 150 -8.79 -4.21 7.04
C MET A 150 -7.99 -5.33 7.69
N GLY A 151 -6.69 -5.36 7.45
CA GLY A 151 -5.78 -6.26 8.17
C GLY A 151 -5.80 -7.71 7.65
N VAL A 152 -6.20 -7.93 6.41
CA VAL A 152 -6.19 -9.26 5.78
C VAL A 152 -4.76 -9.77 5.70
N ALA A 153 -4.50 -10.96 6.25
CA ALA A 153 -3.16 -11.53 6.28
C ALA A 153 -2.61 -11.80 4.86
N VAL A 154 -1.29 -11.72 4.71
CA VAL A 154 -0.60 -12.04 3.46
C VAL A 154 0.21 -13.33 3.66
N PRO A 155 0.10 -14.35 2.76
CA PRO A 155 -0.79 -14.41 1.59
C PRO A 155 -2.26 -14.64 1.96
N PHE A 156 -3.18 -14.33 1.03
CA PHE A 156 -4.62 -14.52 1.20
C PHE A 156 -5.25 -15.30 0.04
N VAL A 157 -6.45 -15.83 0.29
CA VAL A 157 -7.35 -16.39 -0.72
C VAL A 157 -8.68 -15.64 -0.57
N VAL A 158 -9.25 -15.19 -1.69
CA VAL A 158 -10.58 -14.56 -1.69
C VAL A 158 -11.63 -15.64 -1.92
N LYS A 159 -12.61 -15.72 -1.03
CA LYS A 159 -13.78 -16.61 -1.13
C LYS A 159 -15.01 -15.79 -1.48
N ILE A 160 -15.77 -16.26 -2.46
CA ILE A 160 -17.03 -15.67 -2.91
C ILE A 160 -18.10 -16.76 -2.89
N GLU A 161 -19.12 -16.59 -2.05
CA GLU A 161 -20.27 -17.47 -1.99
C GLU A 161 -21.41 -16.87 -2.80
N PHE A 162 -21.91 -17.61 -3.79
CA PHE A 162 -23.10 -17.25 -4.56
C PHE A 162 -24.35 -17.87 -3.94
N THR A 163 -25.53 -17.36 -4.29
CA THR A 163 -26.81 -17.93 -3.82
C THR A 163 -27.15 -19.29 -4.38
N GLU A 164 -26.50 -19.68 -5.47
CA GLU A 164 -26.81 -20.88 -6.21
C GLU A 164 -25.60 -21.40 -7.00
N PRO A 165 -25.66 -22.64 -7.52
CA PRO A 165 -24.65 -23.21 -8.41
C PRO A 165 -24.39 -22.38 -9.68
N MET A 166 -23.12 -22.15 -9.98
CA MET A 166 -22.70 -21.32 -11.12
C MET A 166 -22.35 -22.12 -12.37
N HIS A 167 -22.64 -21.56 -13.54
CA HIS A 167 -22.17 -22.10 -14.83
C HIS A 167 -20.71 -21.69 -15.09
N VAL A 168 -19.80 -22.58 -14.66
CA VAL A 168 -18.33 -22.38 -14.64
C VAL A 168 -17.74 -21.77 -15.91
N PRO A 169 -18.13 -22.13 -17.15
CA PRO A 169 -17.59 -21.50 -18.36
C PRO A 169 -17.80 -19.98 -18.45
N THR A 170 -18.71 -19.40 -17.65
CA THR A 170 -18.93 -17.95 -17.57
C THR A 170 -18.08 -17.26 -16.49
N VAL A 171 -17.34 -18.03 -15.68
CA VAL A 171 -16.46 -17.55 -14.62
C VAL A 171 -15.01 -17.67 -15.09
N GLY A 172 -14.34 -16.54 -15.28
CA GLY A 172 -12.92 -16.52 -15.66
C GLY A 172 -12.36 -15.09 -15.71
N ASP A 173 -11.15 -14.93 -16.25
CA ASP A 173 -10.35 -13.68 -16.17
C ASP A 173 -11.03 -12.41 -16.68
N LYS A 174 -12.05 -12.54 -17.53
CA LYS A 174 -12.80 -11.40 -18.08
C LYS A 174 -14.05 -11.04 -17.27
N THR A 175 -14.54 -11.97 -16.45
CA THR A 175 -15.77 -11.81 -15.69
C THR A 175 -15.51 -11.71 -14.19
N VAL A 176 -14.35 -12.17 -13.73
CA VAL A 176 -13.89 -12.03 -12.35
C VAL A 176 -12.46 -11.49 -12.38
N GLN A 177 -12.28 -10.28 -11.85
CA GLN A 177 -11.03 -9.54 -11.91
C GLN A 177 -10.65 -9.04 -10.52
N MET A 178 -9.36 -8.89 -10.27
CA MET A 178 -8.85 -8.27 -9.04
C MET A 178 -7.81 -7.22 -9.41
N PHE A 179 -7.92 -6.02 -8.86
CA PHE A 179 -7.03 -4.91 -9.14
C PHE A 179 -6.25 -4.52 -7.89
N ASP A 180 -4.96 -4.21 -8.05
CA ASP A 180 -4.13 -3.64 -6.99
C ASP A 180 -4.31 -2.12 -6.83
N SER A 181 -3.52 -1.48 -5.96
CA SER A 181 -3.58 -0.03 -5.73
C SER A 181 -3.27 0.83 -6.95
N GLY A 182 -2.56 0.30 -7.95
CA GLY A 182 -2.25 1.01 -9.19
C GLY A 182 -3.31 0.80 -10.28
N GLY A 183 -4.41 0.11 -9.97
CA GLY A 183 -5.41 -0.28 -10.97
C GLY A 183 -4.92 -1.39 -11.91
N LYS A 184 -3.81 -2.07 -11.59
CA LYS A 184 -3.29 -3.17 -12.40
C LYS A 184 -4.02 -4.45 -12.05
N ASN A 185 -4.42 -5.20 -13.07
CA ASN A 185 -5.05 -6.51 -12.89
C ASN A 185 -4.06 -7.53 -12.31
N VAL A 186 -4.46 -8.21 -11.25
CA VAL A 186 -3.74 -9.28 -10.57
C VAL A 186 -4.19 -10.60 -11.19
N THR A 187 -3.25 -11.40 -11.68
CA THR A 187 -3.55 -12.72 -12.24
C THR A 187 -4.06 -13.67 -11.14
N LEU A 188 -5.20 -14.29 -11.37
CA LEU A 188 -5.88 -15.17 -10.43
C LEU A 188 -5.84 -16.63 -10.88
N GLU A 189 -5.84 -17.53 -9.90
CA GLU A 189 -6.23 -18.92 -10.06
C GLU A 189 -7.64 -19.11 -9.51
N PHE A 190 -8.50 -19.74 -10.30
CA PHE A 190 -9.88 -20.03 -9.93
C PHE A 190 -10.00 -21.49 -9.48
N SER A 191 -10.60 -21.72 -8.33
CA SER A 191 -11.02 -23.04 -7.88
C SER A 191 -12.36 -22.96 -7.16
N TRP A 192 -13.04 -24.10 -6.99
CA TRP A 192 -14.32 -24.17 -6.30
C TRP A 192 -14.15 -24.98 -5.01
N GLU A 193 -14.64 -24.43 -3.90
CA GLU A 193 -14.56 -25.11 -2.59
C GLU A 193 -15.57 -26.26 -2.48
N ASP A 194 -16.72 -26.12 -3.13
CA ASP A 194 -17.83 -27.07 -3.07
C ASP A 194 -18.10 -27.76 -4.40
N GLU A 195 -18.59 -29.00 -4.34
CA GLU A 195 -18.94 -29.79 -5.53
C GLU A 195 -20.06 -29.15 -6.36
N LYS A 196 -20.95 -28.39 -5.70
CA LYS A 196 -22.06 -27.69 -6.35
C LYS A 196 -21.61 -26.41 -7.07
N LYS A 197 -20.35 -25.99 -6.91
CA LYS A 197 -19.80 -24.78 -7.56
C LYS A 197 -20.60 -23.53 -7.20
N SER A 198 -20.89 -23.36 -5.91
CA SER A 198 -21.50 -22.16 -5.34
C SER A 198 -20.49 -21.30 -4.56
N ILE A 199 -19.29 -21.82 -4.29
CA ILE A 199 -18.22 -21.14 -3.55
C ILE A 199 -16.96 -21.07 -4.40
N LEU A 200 -16.67 -19.89 -4.94
CA LEU A 200 -15.50 -19.60 -5.76
C LEU A 200 -14.32 -19.13 -4.89
N LEU A 201 -13.14 -19.69 -5.13
CA LEU A 201 -11.88 -19.29 -4.50
C LEU A 201 -10.97 -18.64 -5.54
N LEU A 202 -10.45 -17.46 -5.22
CA LEU A 202 -9.49 -16.70 -6.02
C LEU A 202 -8.13 -16.68 -5.32
N THR A 203 -7.12 -17.28 -5.93
CA THR A 203 -5.75 -17.29 -5.41
C THR A 203 -4.86 -16.44 -6.31
N PRO A 204 -4.21 -15.36 -5.80
CA PRO A 204 -3.29 -14.57 -6.60
C PRO A 204 -2.06 -15.39 -7.04
N LYS A 205 -1.67 -15.34 -8.32
CA LYS A 205 -0.46 -16.02 -8.86
C LYS A 205 0.81 -15.17 -8.80
N GLY A 206 0.71 -13.90 -8.39
CA GLY A 206 1.81 -12.95 -8.33
C GLY A 206 2.10 -12.42 -6.93
N ALA A 207 3.08 -11.53 -6.82
CA ALA A 207 3.37 -10.86 -5.57
C ALA A 207 2.16 -10.02 -5.11
N VAL A 208 1.80 -10.18 -3.85
CA VAL A 208 0.84 -9.32 -3.15
C VAL A 208 1.58 -8.56 -2.05
N PHE A 209 1.18 -7.32 -1.83
CA PHE A 209 1.91 -6.40 -0.95
C PHE A 209 1.15 -6.17 0.35
N PRO A 210 1.85 -5.97 1.47
CA PRO A 210 1.24 -5.58 2.73
C PRO A 210 0.67 -4.16 2.65
N ALA A 211 -0.19 -3.81 3.62
CA ALA A 211 -0.82 -2.49 3.74
C ALA A 211 -1.40 -1.96 2.41
N SER A 212 -2.03 -2.83 1.62
CA SER A 212 -2.42 -2.55 0.23
C SER A 212 -3.88 -2.89 -0.04
N PRO A 213 -4.60 -2.05 -0.81
CA PRO A 213 -5.96 -2.32 -1.26
C PRO A 213 -5.96 -3.32 -2.41
N TYR A 214 -6.97 -4.20 -2.41
CA TYR A 214 -7.31 -5.08 -3.51
C TYR A 214 -8.80 -4.97 -3.80
N THR A 215 -9.15 -4.62 -5.04
CA THR A 215 -10.53 -4.46 -5.49
C THR A 215 -10.91 -5.62 -6.39
N VAL A 216 -11.92 -6.39 -5.99
CA VAL A 216 -12.45 -7.51 -6.77
C VAL A 216 -13.71 -7.06 -7.50
N ARG A 217 -13.80 -7.35 -8.80
CA ARG A 217 -14.94 -7.03 -9.66
C ARG A 217 -15.48 -8.27 -10.33
N LEU A 218 -16.80 -8.46 -10.23
CA LEU A 218 -17.56 -9.49 -10.92
C LEU A 218 -18.49 -8.82 -11.93
N GLU A 219 -18.44 -9.30 -13.17
CA GLU A 219 -19.19 -8.75 -14.29
C GLU A 219 -20.61 -9.32 -14.38
N PRO A 220 -21.60 -8.54 -14.90
CA PRO A 220 -23.00 -8.95 -14.96
C PRO A 220 -23.28 -10.25 -15.73
N MET A 221 -22.38 -10.63 -16.64
CA MET A 221 -22.55 -11.73 -17.59
C MET A 221 -22.24 -13.12 -17.01
N ILE A 222 -21.82 -13.20 -15.75
CA ILE A 222 -21.71 -14.47 -15.01
C ILE A 222 -23.12 -15.09 -14.89
N LYS A 223 -23.23 -16.41 -15.09
CA LYS A 223 -24.52 -17.12 -15.11
C LYS A 223 -24.60 -18.26 -14.10
N ASP A 224 -25.82 -18.57 -13.69
CA ASP A 224 -26.17 -19.83 -13.03
C ASP A 224 -26.30 -20.99 -14.05
N LEU A 225 -26.65 -22.18 -13.57
CA LEU A 225 -26.89 -23.36 -14.40
C LEU A 225 -28.16 -23.28 -15.28
N ALA A 226 -29.12 -22.43 -14.94
CA ALA A 226 -30.34 -22.20 -15.71
C ALA A 226 -30.15 -21.17 -16.85
N GLY A 227 -29.01 -20.47 -16.85
CA GLY A 227 -28.64 -19.45 -17.82
C GLY A 227 -29.02 -18.02 -17.42
N ASN A 228 -29.53 -17.79 -16.21
CA ASN A 228 -29.82 -16.44 -15.73
C ASN A 228 -28.50 -15.71 -15.44
N MET A 229 -28.40 -14.47 -15.90
CA MET A 229 -27.24 -13.61 -15.67
C MET A 229 -27.34 -12.90 -14.33
N MET A 230 -26.23 -12.72 -13.61
CA MET A 230 -26.17 -11.95 -12.35
C MET A 230 -26.75 -10.54 -12.49
N GLY A 231 -26.70 -9.95 -13.70
CA GLY A 231 -27.51 -8.79 -14.09
C GLY A 231 -26.95 -7.44 -13.66
N ASN A 232 -26.28 -7.37 -12.51
CA ASN A 232 -25.53 -6.20 -12.05
C ASN A 232 -24.06 -6.55 -11.84
N ASN A 233 -23.19 -5.55 -11.86
CA ASN A 233 -21.81 -5.73 -11.40
C ASN A 233 -21.79 -5.90 -9.88
N TYR A 234 -20.81 -6.64 -9.38
CA TYR A 234 -20.52 -6.70 -7.96
C TYR A 234 -19.06 -6.32 -7.74
N GLN A 235 -18.81 -5.40 -6.82
CA GLN A 235 -17.46 -4.94 -6.51
C GLN A 235 -17.30 -4.79 -5.00
N PHE A 236 -16.15 -5.20 -4.49
CA PHE A 236 -15.73 -4.95 -3.11
C PHE A 236 -14.22 -4.72 -3.05
N THR A 237 -13.78 -4.03 -2.00
CA THR A 237 -12.37 -3.73 -1.76
C THR A 237 -12.00 -4.17 -0.35
N PHE A 238 -10.86 -4.84 -0.20
CA PHE A 238 -10.28 -5.17 1.10
C PHE A 238 -8.82 -4.74 1.17
N TYR A 239 -8.27 -4.72 2.38
CA TYR A 239 -6.95 -4.16 2.65
C TYR A 239 -6.08 -5.15 3.41
N THR A 240 -4.88 -5.42 2.88
CA THR A 240 -3.93 -6.31 3.53
C THR A 240 -3.32 -5.70 4.79
N ALA A 241 -2.93 -6.55 5.73
CA ALA A 241 -2.20 -6.15 6.93
C ALA A 241 -0.83 -5.54 6.59
N ALA A 242 -0.38 -4.60 7.42
CA ALA A 242 0.97 -4.06 7.34
C ALA A 242 2.03 -5.10 7.78
N THR A 243 3.27 -4.93 7.30
CA THR A 243 4.42 -5.80 7.65
C THR A 243 4.69 -5.76 9.16
N GLN A 244 4.86 -6.92 9.77
CA GLN A 244 5.18 -7.04 11.21
C GLN A 244 6.70 -6.94 11.48
N PRO A 245 7.12 -6.50 12.69
CA PRO A 245 6.27 -6.11 13.81
C PRO A 245 5.86 -4.64 13.76
N VAL A 246 4.56 -4.36 13.55
CA VAL A 246 3.98 -3.01 13.71
C VAL A 246 3.99 -2.60 15.18
N GLN A 247 3.95 -3.59 16.08
CA GLN A 247 3.94 -3.36 17.52
C GLN A 247 5.20 -2.63 17.99
N LEU A 248 6.37 -3.01 17.49
CA LEU A 248 7.62 -2.37 17.84
C LEU A 248 7.60 -0.87 17.54
N HIS A 249 7.09 -0.49 16.36
CA HIS A 249 6.96 0.92 15.97
C HIS A 249 5.92 1.66 16.81
N THR A 250 4.87 0.95 17.22
CA THR A 250 3.86 1.50 18.13
C THR A 250 4.46 1.78 19.50
N ASP A 251 5.28 0.86 20.03
CA ASP A 251 5.97 1.02 21.31
C ASP A 251 7.02 2.14 21.25
N LEU A 252 7.73 2.26 20.13
CA LEU A 252 8.68 3.33 19.89
C LEU A 252 7.97 4.70 19.80
N ALA A 253 6.89 4.80 19.02
CA ALA A 253 6.10 6.03 18.94
C ALA A 253 5.44 6.37 20.29
N ALA A 254 4.99 5.39 21.06
CA ALA A 254 4.49 5.61 22.41
C ALA A 254 5.56 6.21 23.35
N SER A 255 6.81 5.73 23.24
CA SER A 255 7.92 6.16 24.10
C SER A 255 8.34 7.61 23.85
N PHE A 256 8.15 8.11 22.61
CA PHE A 256 8.50 9.48 22.22
C PHE A 256 7.28 10.34 21.89
N ALA A 257 6.08 9.91 22.30
CA ALA A 257 4.82 10.55 21.95
C ALA A 257 4.79 11.99 22.50
N PRO A 258 4.34 13.00 21.74
CA PRO A 258 4.40 14.40 22.19
C PRO A 258 3.54 14.69 23.42
N LEU A 259 4.00 15.65 24.21
CA LEU A 259 3.12 16.45 25.08
C LEU A 259 2.57 17.59 24.22
N ILE A 260 1.24 17.76 24.16
CA ILE A 260 0.64 18.69 23.21
C ILE A 260 -0.17 19.74 23.97
N PHE A 261 0.19 21.01 23.78
CA PHE A 261 -0.60 22.16 24.19
C PHE A 261 -1.34 22.72 22.98
N GLN A 262 -2.59 22.31 22.85
CA GLN A 262 -3.49 22.75 21.79
C GLN A 262 -4.26 23.98 22.22
N ALA A 263 -3.94 25.16 21.68
CA ALA A 263 -4.75 26.35 21.91
C ALA A 263 -6.15 26.17 21.30
N THR A 264 -7.16 26.70 21.96
CA THR A 264 -8.56 26.61 21.49
C THR A 264 -9.15 27.98 21.19
N ASN A 265 -10.01 28.05 20.18
CA ASN A 265 -10.84 29.19 19.87
C ASN A 265 -12.02 29.30 20.86
N ASP A 266 -12.33 30.52 21.29
CA ASP A 266 -13.39 30.79 22.28
C ASP A 266 -14.82 30.51 21.78
N GLN A 267 -15.04 30.57 20.46
CA GLN A 267 -16.35 30.40 19.85
C GLN A 267 -16.56 28.97 19.35
N PHE A 268 -15.52 28.37 18.75
CA PHE A 268 -15.61 27.08 18.08
C PHE A 268 -14.41 26.18 18.42
N PRO A 269 -14.21 25.83 19.71
CA PRO A 269 -13.06 25.02 20.12
C PRO A 269 -13.05 23.62 19.49
N GLN A 270 -14.19 23.12 19.03
CA GLN A 270 -14.29 21.80 18.41
C GLN A 270 -13.51 21.64 17.11
N TYR A 271 -13.19 22.74 16.42
CA TYR A 271 -12.35 22.68 15.23
C TYR A 271 -10.86 22.53 15.58
N ASP A 272 -10.49 22.85 16.82
CA ASP A 272 -9.11 22.80 17.30
C ASP A 272 -8.80 21.46 18.02
N TYR A 273 -9.73 20.52 18.08
CA TYR A 273 -9.46 19.23 18.74
C TYR A 273 -8.79 18.26 17.78
N LEU A 274 -7.86 17.48 18.33
CA LEU A 274 -7.25 16.36 17.62
C LEU A 274 -8.31 15.28 17.40
N THR A 275 -8.40 14.75 16.19
CA THR A 275 -9.40 13.73 15.84
C THR A 275 -8.82 12.64 14.96
N ARG A 276 -9.57 11.54 14.83
CA ARG A 276 -9.38 10.61 13.72
C ARG A 276 -9.96 11.21 12.45
N PHE A 277 -9.50 10.70 11.31
CA PHE A 277 -10.14 11.00 10.04
C PHE A 277 -11.59 10.50 10.00
N ASP A 278 -11.83 9.28 10.48
CA ASP A 278 -13.14 8.61 10.49
C ASP A 278 -13.95 8.89 11.77
N LEU A 279 -13.95 10.15 12.23
CA LEU A 279 -14.59 10.53 13.50
C LEU A 279 -16.12 10.41 13.52
N ASP A 280 -16.74 10.36 12.34
CA ASP A 280 -18.16 10.15 12.09
C ASP A 280 -18.52 8.70 11.76
N GLY A 281 -17.52 7.83 11.59
CA GLY A 281 -17.69 6.40 11.41
C GLY A 281 -17.52 5.92 9.98
N ASP A 282 -17.14 6.78 9.04
CA ASP A 282 -16.81 6.40 7.68
C ASP A 282 -15.50 7.06 7.17
N TRP A 283 -15.23 6.95 5.87
CA TRP A 283 -14.00 7.45 5.26
C TRP A 283 -14.27 8.46 4.15
N VAL A 284 -15.40 9.15 4.23
CA VAL A 284 -15.80 10.22 3.33
C VAL A 284 -15.24 11.54 3.87
N ALA A 285 -14.44 12.25 3.07
CA ALA A 285 -13.80 13.47 3.57
C ALA A 285 -14.74 14.70 3.54
N GLU A 286 -15.83 14.62 2.76
CA GLU A 286 -16.74 15.73 2.44
C GLU A 286 -17.69 16.10 3.58
N ASP A 287 -17.98 15.19 4.51
CA ASP A 287 -18.98 15.39 5.58
C ASP A 287 -18.37 15.52 6.98
N ASN A 288 -17.08 15.24 7.16
CA ASN A 288 -16.31 15.47 8.38
C ASN A 288 -16.60 16.84 9.04
N VAL A 289 -16.62 17.91 8.24
CA VAL A 289 -16.86 19.28 8.75
C VAL A 289 -18.30 19.48 9.21
N ASP A 290 -19.25 18.91 8.48
CA ASP A 290 -20.66 19.01 8.83
C ASP A 290 -20.95 18.19 10.09
N TYR A 291 -20.38 17.00 10.21
CA TYR A 291 -20.46 16.20 11.43
C TYR A 291 -19.98 16.98 12.67
N VAL A 292 -18.81 17.62 12.60
CA VAL A 292 -18.27 18.44 13.69
C VAL A 292 -19.18 19.62 14.06
N LYS A 293 -19.84 20.22 13.07
CA LYS A 293 -20.75 21.36 13.26
C LYS A 293 -22.05 20.95 13.93
N THR A 294 -22.68 19.87 13.46
CA THR A 294 -24.09 19.59 13.77
C THR A 294 -24.30 18.39 14.67
N ASN A 295 -23.48 17.35 14.55
CA ASN A 295 -23.76 16.04 15.13
C ASN A 295 -22.84 15.70 16.32
N ALA A 296 -21.61 16.21 16.32
CA ALA A 296 -20.65 15.91 17.36
C ALA A 296 -21.16 16.36 18.75
N VAL A 297 -21.11 15.43 19.71
CA VAL A 297 -21.42 15.65 21.14
C VAL A 297 -20.23 15.39 22.05
N LYS A 298 -19.21 14.69 21.54
CA LYS A 298 -17.94 14.43 22.20
C LYS A 298 -16.82 14.33 21.16
N PHE A 299 -15.59 14.57 21.60
CA PHE A 299 -14.37 14.32 20.82
C PHE A 299 -13.42 13.46 21.61
N GLU A 300 -12.70 12.59 20.91
CA GLU A 300 -11.67 11.73 21.46
C GLU A 300 -10.38 12.04 20.71
N GLY A 301 -9.32 12.37 21.44
CA GLY A 301 -8.04 12.80 20.86
C GLY A 301 -7.30 11.63 20.24
N TYR A 302 -6.85 11.78 19.00
CA TYR A 302 -5.96 10.82 18.34
C TYR A 302 -4.82 11.52 17.60
N VAL A 303 -3.64 10.92 17.66
CA VAL A 303 -2.45 11.33 16.92
C VAL A 303 -2.09 10.20 15.98
N HIS A 304 -1.96 10.50 14.69
CA HIS A 304 -1.53 9.51 13.71
C HIS A 304 -0.01 9.47 13.68
N PHE A 305 0.58 8.32 13.38
CA PHE A 305 2.03 8.21 13.34
C PHE A 305 2.55 7.25 12.27
N SER A 306 3.84 7.40 11.97
CA SER A 306 4.62 6.47 11.17
C SER A 306 6.08 6.45 11.61
N VAL A 307 6.76 5.34 11.37
CA VAL A 307 8.18 5.16 11.71
C VAL A 307 8.93 4.66 10.48
N ALA A 308 10.01 5.37 10.13
CA ALA A 308 11.05 4.89 9.24
C ALA A 308 12.34 4.67 10.04
N GLU A 309 13.13 3.67 9.66
CA GLU A 309 14.33 3.26 10.40
C GLU A 309 15.51 3.17 9.44
N THR A 310 16.57 3.93 9.71
CA THR A 310 17.87 3.74 9.08
C THR A 310 18.81 2.95 9.98
N LYS A 311 20.02 2.67 9.51
CA LYS A 311 21.04 2.05 10.35
C LYS A 311 21.40 2.88 11.59
N SER A 312 21.22 4.21 11.54
CA SER A 312 21.62 5.11 12.63
C SER A 312 20.50 5.83 13.37
N HIS A 313 19.34 6.04 12.76
CA HIS A 313 18.24 6.80 13.38
C HIS A 313 16.87 6.18 13.11
N TYR A 314 15.95 6.39 14.05
CA TYR A 314 14.51 6.30 13.80
C TYR A 314 13.96 7.69 13.48
N PHE A 315 13.03 7.73 12.53
CA PHE A 315 12.26 8.91 12.16
C PHE A 315 10.81 8.63 12.50
N ILE A 316 10.33 9.24 13.58
CA ILE A 316 8.97 9.05 14.07
C ILE A 316 8.16 10.28 13.68
N THR A 317 7.31 10.13 12.67
CA THR A 317 6.42 11.21 12.23
C THR A 317 5.13 11.15 13.01
N TYR A 318 4.77 12.22 13.71
CA TYR A 318 3.46 12.45 14.30
C TYR A 318 2.65 13.41 13.44
N VAL A 319 1.37 13.09 13.27
CA VAL A 319 0.45 13.76 12.38
C VAL A 319 -0.81 14.11 13.18
N PHE A 320 -1.08 15.40 13.30
CA PHE A 320 -2.25 16.00 13.93
C PHE A 320 -3.27 16.31 12.85
N PHE A 321 -4.46 15.74 12.99
CA PHE A 321 -5.54 15.89 12.01
C PHE A 321 -6.69 16.70 12.58
N TYR A 322 -7.17 17.64 11.78
CA TYR A 322 -8.28 18.52 12.09
C TYR A 322 -9.30 18.50 10.95
N PRO A 323 -10.59 18.27 11.24
CA PRO A 323 -11.62 18.26 10.20
C PRO A 323 -11.74 19.60 9.49
N TYR A 324 -11.42 20.71 10.16
CA TYR A 324 -11.62 22.05 9.64
C TYR A 324 -10.57 23.04 10.12
N ARG A 325 -9.88 23.71 9.19
CA ARG A 325 -9.03 24.86 9.46
C ARG A 325 -9.79 26.17 9.32
N PHE A 326 -9.72 27.01 10.34
CA PHE A 326 -10.25 28.36 10.27
C PHE A 326 -9.15 29.38 9.97
N ALA A 327 -9.46 30.34 9.10
CA ALA A 327 -8.69 31.56 8.91
C ALA A 327 -9.64 32.75 8.73
N GLU A 328 -9.15 33.95 9.00
CA GLU A 328 -9.94 35.17 8.81
C GLU A 328 -10.29 35.37 7.32
N SER A 329 -9.32 35.16 6.43
CA SER A 329 -9.54 35.15 4.98
C SER A 329 -10.18 33.84 4.53
N GLU A 330 -11.15 33.94 3.62
CA GLU A 330 -11.82 32.77 3.04
C GLU A 330 -10.83 31.81 2.35
N SER A 331 -9.84 32.35 1.64
CA SER A 331 -8.78 31.57 0.98
C SER A 331 -7.86 30.79 1.94
N GLY A 332 -7.92 31.06 3.25
CA GLY A 332 -7.16 30.33 4.26
C GLY A 332 -7.95 29.25 5.00
N ARG A 333 -9.25 29.10 4.68
CA ARG A 333 -10.13 28.08 5.25
C ARG A 333 -10.15 26.87 4.34
N PHE A 334 -10.01 25.69 4.91
CA PHE A 334 -10.14 24.41 4.20
C PHE A 334 -10.43 23.30 5.23
N GLY A 335 -10.96 22.17 4.79
CA GLY A 335 -11.16 20.98 5.60
C GLY A 335 -9.97 20.03 5.57
N ASN A 336 -10.04 19.02 6.44
CA ASN A 336 -9.07 17.91 6.48
C ASN A 336 -7.61 18.42 6.59
N ASP A 337 -7.40 19.35 7.51
CA ASP A 337 -6.11 19.99 7.77
C ASP A 337 -5.19 19.08 8.57
N VAL A 338 -3.89 19.21 8.29
CA VAL A 338 -2.86 18.39 8.88
C VAL A 338 -1.66 19.25 9.27
N SER A 339 -1.16 19.04 10.47
CA SER A 339 0.15 19.53 10.93
C SER A 339 0.84 18.45 11.75
N GLY A 340 2.05 18.68 12.24
CA GLY A 340 2.71 17.67 13.05
C GLY A 340 4.18 17.92 13.29
N ALA A 341 4.92 16.83 13.54
CA ALA A 341 6.37 16.88 13.64
C ALA A 341 7.02 15.51 13.32
N VAL A 342 8.30 15.54 12.99
CA VAL A 342 9.17 14.36 12.95
C VAL A 342 10.12 14.43 14.13
N VAL A 343 10.10 13.41 15.00
CA VAL A 343 11.11 13.21 16.04
C VAL A 343 12.19 12.29 15.51
N VAL A 344 13.44 12.74 15.56
CA VAL A 344 14.62 11.97 15.15
C VAL A 344 15.27 11.39 16.39
N VAL A 345 15.34 10.06 16.45
CA VAL A 345 15.88 9.31 17.59
C VAL A 345 17.16 8.60 17.14
N ARG A 346 18.26 8.84 17.84
CA ARG A 346 19.54 8.18 17.58
C ARG A 346 19.49 6.75 18.11
N LYS A 347 19.85 5.77 17.29
CA LYS A 347 19.72 4.33 17.63
C LYS A 347 20.77 3.84 18.63
N SER A 348 21.96 4.42 18.63
CA SER A 348 23.07 3.92 19.45
C SER A 348 22.80 3.98 20.95
N ASP A 349 21.99 4.95 21.40
CA ASP A 349 21.59 5.17 22.79
C ASP A 349 20.08 5.37 22.98
N THR A 350 19.29 5.26 21.90
CA THR A 350 17.83 5.44 21.90
C THR A 350 17.40 6.80 22.48
N GLN A 351 18.15 7.86 22.15
CA GLN A 351 17.86 9.21 22.61
C GLN A 351 17.24 10.07 21.50
N PRO A 352 16.21 10.88 21.79
CA PRO A 352 15.73 11.87 20.85
C PRO A 352 16.77 12.98 20.75
N VAL A 353 17.11 13.35 19.51
CA VAL A 353 18.19 14.30 19.21
C VAL A 353 17.73 15.47 18.35
N ALA A 354 16.60 15.34 17.66
CA ALA A 354 15.99 16.44 16.90
C ALA A 354 14.47 16.31 16.83
N VAL A 355 13.81 17.46 16.63
CA VAL A 355 12.40 17.54 16.26
C VAL A 355 12.24 18.56 15.14
N GLU A 356 11.57 18.17 14.06
CA GLU A 356 11.19 19.06 12.95
C GLU A 356 9.67 19.16 12.89
N THR A 357 9.10 20.31 13.27
CA THR A 357 7.66 20.55 13.15
C THR A 357 7.29 20.90 11.73
N TYR A 358 6.03 20.68 11.32
CA TYR A 358 5.55 21.09 10.01
C TYR A 358 4.10 21.57 10.08
N PHE A 359 3.79 22.59 9.27
CA PHE A 359 2.45 23.16 9.14
C PHE A 359 2.36 24.07 7.91
N LYS A 360 1.13 24.46 7.56
CA LYS A 360 0.83 25.30 6.40
C LYS A 360 0.42 26.69 6.84
N PRO A 361 1.28 27.73 6.73
CA PRO A 361 0.91 29.09 7.11
C PRO A 361 -0.25 29.64 6.27
N GLN A 362 -0.09 29.68 4.94
CA GLN A 362 -1.08 30.20 3.98
C GLN A 362 -0.74 29.82 2.54
N GLY A 363 -1.74 29.71 1.66
CA GLY A 363 -1.53 29.49 0.23
C GLY A 363 -0.68 28.24 -0.05
N SER A 364 0.42 28.40 -0.80
CA SER A 364 1.35 27.29 -1.08
C SER A 364 2.53 27.19 -0.09
N ASP A 365 2.53 27.98 0.99
CA ASP A 365 3.57 27.92 2.02
C ASP A 365 3.44 26.61 2.80
N GLU A 366 4.47 25.78 2.72
CA GLU A 366 4.60 24.54 3.48
C GLU A 366 5.89 24.64 4.27
N ARG A 367 5.75 24.90 5.58
CA ARG A 367 6.84 25.27 6.45
C ARG A 367 7.18 24.14 7.40
N SER A 368 8.46 24.00 7.67
CA SER A 368 8.94 23.19 8.80
C SER A 368 10.05 23.88 9.56
N ILE A 369 10.08 23.66 10.88
CA ILE A 369 10.96 24.33 11.84
C ILE A 369 11.69 23.24 12.62
N SER A 370 13.03 23.26 12.61
CA SER A 370 13.86 22.16 13.10
C SER A 370 14.69 22.57 14.33
N PHE A 371 14.61 21.77 15.38
CA PHE A 371 15.34 21.98 16.62
C PHE A 371 16.15 20.73 16.99
N ILE A 372 17.29 20.92 17.65
CA ILE A 372 18.21 19.84 18.04
C ILE A 372 18.59 19.93 19.51
N THR A 373 19.07 18.81 20.06
CA THR A 373 19.71 18.82 21.38
C THR A 373 21.17 19.26 21.27
N ASP A 374 21.70 19.90 22.31
CA ASP A 374 23.10 20.35 22.37
C ASP A 374 24.11 19.20 22.19
N ASP A 375 23.70 17.99 22.53
CA ASP A 375 24.50 16.75 22.43
C ASP A 375 24.01 15.81 21.32
N SER A 376 23.26 16.35 20.36
CA SER A 376 22.79 15.63 19.18
C SER A 376 23.95 15.10 18.34
N GLY A 377 25.08 15.81 18.35
CA GLY A 377 26.22 15.55 17.48
C GLY A 377 26.05 16.14 16.08
N PHE A 378 24.97 16.90 15.84
CA PHE A 378 24.79 17.67 14.62
C PHE A 378 25.60 18.97 14.68
N ASP A 379 26.19 19.34 13.56
CA ASP A 379 26.85 20.63 13.45
C ASP A 379 25.80 21.74 13.37
N THR A 380 25.78 22.61 14.38
CA THR A 380 24.95 23.83 14.39
C THR A 380 25.51 24.90 13.43
N GLY A 381 26.71 24.69 12.88
CA GLY A 381 27.51 25.63 12.09
C GLY A 381 26.78 26.21 10.88
N GLY A 382 26.54 27.51 10.96
CA GLY A 382 26.02 28.40 9.92
C GLY A 382 25.77 29.79 10.49
N THR A 383 25.69 30.82 9.66
CA THR A 383 25.05 32.08 10.07
C THR A 383 23.53 31.87 10.08
N PHE A 384 22.76 32.67 10.83
CA PHE A 384 21.27 32.61 10.87
C PHE A 384 20.60 32.63 9.47
N THR A 385 21.33 33.00 8.43
CA THR A 385 20.92 32.99 7.02
C THR A 385 20.97 31.62 6.34
N ASP A 386 21.58 30.60 6.96
CA ASP A 386 21.80 29.27 6.36
C ASP A 386 20.70 28.26 6.76
N PHE A 387 19.80 28.64 7.68
CA PHE A 387 18.57 27.92 8.08
C PHE A 387 18.73 26.41 8.30
N LYS A 388 19.90 25.96 8.78
CA LYS A 388 20.10 24.55 9.16
C LYS A 388 19.17 24.21 10.31
N PHE A 389 19.37 24.74 11.50
CA PHE A 389 18.48 24.51 12.64
C PHE A 389 18.00 25.85 13.20
N ASP A 390 16.74 25.88 13.63
CA ASP A 390 16.07 27.05 14.21
C ASP A 390 16.41 27.23 15.70
N GLY A 391 16.91 26.19 16.37
CA GLY A 391 17.42 26.29 17.74
C GLY A 391 18.13 25.02 18.23
N SER A 392 19.00 25.21 19.22
CA SER A 392 19.64 24.14 20.00
C SER A 392 19.33 24.36 21.47
N TYR A 393 18.99 23.27 22.16
CA TYR A 393 18.62 23.31 23.57
C TYR A 393 19.20 22.11 24.34
N PRO A 394 19.33 22.19 25.67
CA PRO A 394 19.57 21.02 26.49
C PRO A 394 18.52 19.94 26.24
N ARG A 395 18.91 18.66 26.21
CA ARG A 395 17.97 17.56 25.92
C ARG A 395 16.75 17.57 26.85
N ASP A 396 16.97 17.75 28.14
CA ASP A 396 15.88 17.71 29.13
C ASP A 396 14.89 18.88 28.99
N ASP A 397 15.31 19.97 28.34
CA ASP A 397 14.43 21.09 28.00
C ASP A 397 13.66 20.77 26.71
N LEU A 398 14.34 20.32 25.65
CA LEU A 398 13.70 20.02 24.35
C LEU A 398 12.78 18.81 24.40
N PHE A 399 13.19 17.79 25.16
CA PHE A 399 12.52 16.50 25.33
C PHE A 399 12.38 16.15 26.82
N PRO A 400 11.61 16.92 27.62
CA PRO A 400 11.36 16.59 29.02
C PRO A 400 10.80 15.18 29.15
N ASN A 401 11.55 14.31 29.83
CA ASN A 401 11.27 12.88 29.96
C ASN A 401 11.15 12.14 28.61
N GLY A 402 11.86 12.58 27.56
CA GLY A 402 11.84 11.98 26.23
C GLY A 402 10.76 12.53 25.29
N HIS A 403 9.90 13.43 25.75
CA HIS A 403 8.77 13.94 24.96
C HIS A 403 8.99 15.39 24.58
N TYR A 404 8.92 15.75 23.29
CA TYR A 404 8.89 17.16 22.94
C TYR A 404 7.53 17.77 23.30
N VAL A 405 7.54 19.07 23.57
CA VAL A 405 6.32 19.82 23.93
C VAL A 405 5.84 20.61 22.71
N ALA A 406 4.81 20.10 22.05
CA ALA A 406 4.16 20.73 20.92
C ALA A 406 3.26 21.90 21.39
N TYR A 407 3.36 23.03 20.72
CA TYR A 407 2.36 24.09 20.77
C TYR A 407 1.59 24.10 19.45
N LEU A 408 0.28 23.89 19.49
CA LEU A 408 -0.59 23.92 18.31
C LEU A 408 -1.48 25.15 18.39
N SER A 409 -1.39 26.04 17.40
CA SER A 409 -2.16 27.28 17.40
C SER A 409 -3.65 27.05 17.14
N ALA A 410 -4.51 27.83 17.80
CA ALA A 410 -5.94 27.79 17.53
C ALA A 410 -6.22 28.29 16.11
N ARG A 411 -7.25 27.73 15.48
CA ARG A 411 -7.78 28.00 14.14
C ARG A 411 -6.89 27.50 13.00
N LYS A 412 -5.61 27.89 13.03
CA LYS A 412 -4.66 27.63 11.94
C LYS A 412 -3.84 26.35 12.11
N HIS A 413 -3.87 25.76 13.30
CA HIS A 413 -3.19 24.50 13.65
C HIS A 413 -1.69 24.49 13.37
N GLU A 414 -1.04 25.63 13.55
CA GLU A 414 0.40 25.75 13.33
C GLU A 414 1.11 24.89 14.39
N SER A 415 1.96 23.96 13.93
CA SER A 415 2.71 23.06 14.81
C SER A 415 4.07 23.67 15.14
N CYS A 416 4.25 24.00 16.41
CA CYS A 416 5.36 24.81 16.91
C CYS A 416 5.98 24.15 18.15
N LEU A 417 7.17 24.63 18.53
CA LEU A 417 7.82 24.21 19.77
C LEU A 417 7.38 25.11 20.93
N TRP A 418 6.92 24.54 22.04
CA TRP A 418 6.50 25.32 23.21
C TRP A 418 7.62 26.18 23.80
N LEU A 419 8.86 25.74 23.71
CA LEU A 419 10.04 26.47 24.18
C LEU A 419 10.42 27.67 23.31
N ASP A 420 10.00 27.68 22.04
CA ASP A 420 10.40 28.68 21.07
C ASP A 420 9.55 29.96 21.21
N GLU A 421 9.85 30.75 22.25
CA GLU A 421 9.18 32.03 22.52
C GLU A 421 9.82 33.20 21.78
N ASN A 422 8.99 34.15 21.37
CA ASN A 422 9.35 35.38 20.69
C ASN A 422 10.04 35.15 19.34
N ASN A 423 9.75 34.02 18.69
CA ASN A 423 10.13 33.79 17.30
C ASN A 423 9.33 34.74 16.39
N GLY A 424 9.81 35.99 16.29
CA GLY A 424 9.25 37.02 15.43
C GLY A 424 9.74 36.94 13.98
N PHE A 425 10.54 35.93 13.64
CA PHE A 425 11.17 35.78 12.33
C PHE A 425 10.31 34.97 11.34
N LEU A 426 9.34 34.21 11.83
CA LEU A 426 8.51 33.32 11.04
C LEU A 426 7.04 33.78 11.11
N ASP A 427 6.39 33.92 9.95
CA ASP A 427 4.93 34.05 9.88
C ASP A 427 4.27 32.77 10.42
N GLY A 428 3.64 32.85 11.59
CA GLY A 428 3.10 31.70 12.33
C GLY A 428 3.96 31.33 13.54
N CYS A 429 3.44 30.51 14.45
CA CYS A 429 4.14 30.16 15.71
C CYS A 429 4.43 31.34 16.65
N GLN A 430 3.59 32.38 16.63
CA GLN A 430 3.72 33.51 17.55
C GLN A 430 3.38 33.08 18.98
N LEU A 431 4.40 32.72 19.75
CA LEU A 431 4.29 32.33 21.16
C LEU A 431 5.15 33.27 22.01
N ASN A 432 4.61 33.77 23.12
CA ASN A 432 5.34 34.56 24.11
C ASN A 432 4.68 34.40 25.48
N ALA A 433 5.35 34.84 26.54
CA ALA A 433 4.85 34.77 27.92
C ALA A 433 3.42 35.30 28.10
N GLY A 434 3.04 36.37 27.39
CA GLY A 434 1.69 36.93 27.47
C GLY A 434 0.63 36.02 26.84
N ILE A 435 0.94 35.46 25.66
CA ILE A 435 0.07 34.46 24.99
C ILE A 435 -0.04 33.22 25.88
N LYS A 436 1.07 32.71 26.41
CA LYS A 436 1.07 31.54 27.31
C LYS A 436 0.18 31.74 28.54
N ALA A 437 0.25 32.91 29.17
CA ALA A 437 -0.50 33.20 30.39
C ALA A 437 -2.02 33.33 30.17
N GLY A 438 -2.45 33.76 28.97
CA GLY A 438 -3.87 33.96 28.64
C GLY A 438 -4.51 32.86 27.80
N MET A 439 -3.74 31.87 27.34
CA MET A 439 -4.20 30.84 26.42
C MET A 439 -5.12 29.84 27.12
N LYS A 440 -6.31 29.65 26.57
CA LYS A 440 -7.14 28.47 26.84
C LYS A 440 -6.67 27.35 25.93
N ARG A 441 -6.50 26.15 26.49
CA ARG A 441 -5.90 25.03 25.77
C ARG A 441 -6.38 23.68 26.27
N ILE A 442 -6.29 22.70 25.40
CA ILE A 442 -6.32 21.29 25.78
C ILE A 442 -4.89 20.79 25.92
N GLU A 443 -4.55 20.19 27.05
CA GLU A 443 -3.25 19.56 27.27
C GLU A 443 -3.36 18.05 27.04
N TYR A 444 -2.91 17.58 25.88
CA TYR A 444 -2.93 16.17 25.54
C TYR A 444 -1.65 15.46 25.97
N LYS A 445 -1.82 14.24 26.48
CA LYS A 445 -0.73 13.34 26.87
C LYS A 445 -1.04 11.90 26.45
N TYR A 446 -0.03 11.20 25.94
CA TYR A 446 -0.19 9.77 25.68
C TYR A 446 -0.18 9.01 27.02
N LYS A 447 -1.26 8.29 27.30
CA LYS A 447 -1.48 7.57 28.57
C LYS A 447 -1.64 6.07 28.33
N GLY A 448 -0.72 5.48 27.57
CA GLY A 448 -0.77 4.05 27.23
C GLY A 448 -2.00 3.68 26.40
N GLY A 449 -2.49 4.60 25.57
CA GLY A 449 -3.70 4.43 24.76
C GLY A 449 -5.02 4.77 25.46
N GLU A 450 -5.01 5.19 26.73
CA GLU A 450 -6.20 5.74 27.38
C GLU A 450 -6.62 7.04 26.67
N VAL A 451 -7.89 7.11 26.23
CA VAL A 451 -8.44 8.28 25.54
C VAL A 451 -9.46 8.98 26.44
N THR A 452 -9.29 10.30 26.63
CA THR A 452 -10.19 11.13 27.42
C THR A 452 -11.14 11.89 26.50
N ALA A 453 -12.45 11.76 26.74
CA ALA A 453 -13.46 12.40 25.90
C ALA A 453 -13.72 13.86 26.28
N LEU A 454 -13.57 14.78 25.32
CA LEU A 454 -13.96 16.18 25.40
C LEU A 454 -15.47 16.30 25.12
N THR A 455 -16.27 16.26 26.19
CA THR A 455 -17.73 16.17 26.08
C THR A 455 -18.42 17.52 26.18
N LYS A 456 -19.45 17.74 25.34
CA LYS A 456 -20.29 18.93 25.37
C LYS A 456 -21.08 19.01 26.69
N THR A 457 -20.87 20.06 27.46
CA THR A 457 -21.59 20.30 28.73
C THR A 457 -22.36 21.62 28.63
N GLY A 458 -23.66 21.61 28.94
CA GLY A 458 -24.49 22.81 28.80
C GLY A 458 -24.54 23.39 27.38
N GLY A 459 -24.39 22.54 26.37
CA GLY A 459 -24.38 22.93 24.96
C GLY A 459 -23.06 23.51 24.44
N LYS A 460 -21.99 23.53 25.26
CA LYS A 460 -20.67 24.04 24.86
C LYS A 460 -19.58 22.99 25.04
N PHE A 461 -18.61 23.00 24.13
CA PHE A 461 -17.40 22.20 24.26
C PHE A 461 -16.37 22.89 25.18
N PRO A 462 -15.50 22.13 25.86
CA PRO A 462 -14.54 22.69 26.81
C PRO A 462 -13.47 23.54 26.12
N LEU A 463 -13.30 24.78 26.54
CA LEU A 463 -12.18 25.62 26.06
C LEU A 463 -10.84 25.21 26.70
N GLN A 464 -10.88 24.53 27.84
CA GLN A 464 -9.68 24.12 28.55
C GLN A 464 -9.91 22.80 29.27
N MET A 465 -8.91 21.93 29.19
CA MET A 465 -8.84 20.69 29.96
C MET A 465 -7.38 20.22 30.00
N ASP A 466 -6.92 19.88 31.20
CA ASP A 466 -5.58 19.36 31.42
C ASP A 466 -5.61 17.83 31.50
N ASP A 467 -4.45 17.17 31.32
CA ASP A 467 -4.29 15.70 31.40
C ASP A 467 -5.25 14.88 30.50
N VAL A 468 -5.48 15.36 29.27
CA VAL A 468 -6.34 14.68 28.29
C VAL A 468 -5.58 13.54 27.61
N GLY A 469 -6.01 12.31 27.84
CA GLY A 469 -5.46 11.13 27.16
C GLY A 469 -5.77 11.12 25.66
N TYR A 470 -4.79 10.77 24.82
CA TYR A 470 -4.99 10.53 23.38
C TYR A 470 -4.52 9.15 22.94
N GLY A 471 -5.12 8.65 21.85
CA GLY A 471 -4.76 7.39 21.20
C GLY A 471 -3.75 7.59 20.06
N LEU A 472 -2.99 6.53 19.75
CA LEU A 472 -2.09 6.50 18.60
C LEU A 472 -2.68 5.66 17.47
N VAL A 473 -2.63 6.18 16.24
CA VAL A 473 -3.12 5.47 15.04
C VAL A 473 -2.00 5.35 14.02
N HIS A 474 -1.57 4.13 13.71
CA HIS A 474 -0.49 3.94 12.74
C HIS A 474 -1.01 4.14 11.30
N LEU A 475 -0.39 5.06 10.55
CA LEU A 475 -0.76 5.37 9.16
C LEU A 475 -0.74 4.16 8.22
N LEU A 476 0.14 3.18 8.46
CA LEU A 476 0.21 1.93 7.68
C LEU A 476 -0.99 1.01 7.90
N GLN A 477 -1.75 1.23 8.96
CA GLN A 477 -2.95 0.46 9.30
C GLN A 477 -4.25 1.26 9.11
N SER A 478 -4.15 2.54 8.76
CA SER A 478 -5.31 3.42 8.59
C SER A 478 -5.33 4.05 7.19
N TRP A 479 -4.58 5.13 6.98
CA TRP A 479 -4.68 5.94 5.77
C TRP A 479 -3.95 5.33 4.57
N TRP A 480 -2.80 4.70 4.78
CA TRP A 480 -1.97 4.19 3.68
C TRP A 480 -2.61 3.06 2.87
N PRO A 481 -3.29 2.07 3.48
CA PRO A 481 -4.03 1.07 2.71
C PRO A 481 -5.13 1.69 1.84
N ARG A 482 -5.68 2.85 2.25
CA ARG A 482 -6.73 3.59 1.54
C ARG A 482 -6.22 4.49 0.43
N ARG A 483 -4.95 4.40 0.04
CA ARG A 483 -4.35 5.29 -0.97
C ARG A 483 -4.99 5.22 -2.36
N ALA A 484 -5.79 4.18 -2.64
CA ALA A 484 -6.56 4.05 -3.87
C ALA A 484 -7.97 4.66 -3.80
N ASP A 485 -8.39 5.16 -2.62
CA ASP A 485 -9.71 5.75 -2.39
C ASP A 485 -9.74 7.20 -2.94
N VAL A 486 -9.59 7.34 -4.26
CA VAL A 486 -9.52 8.63 -4.97
C VAL A 486 -10.82 8.86 -5.75
N GLY A 487 -11.46 10.02 -5.55
CA GLY A 487 -12.68 10.43 -6.27
C GLY A 487 -13.75 11.06 -5.37
N VAL A 488 -14.95 11.20 -5.93
CA VAL A 488 -16.15 11.70 -5.21
C VAL A 488 -16.56 10.68 -4.14
N ASP A 489 -17.01 11.17 -2.98
CA ASP A 489 -17.39 10.34 -1.82
C ASP A 489 -16.24 9.44 -1.32
N LYS A 490 -14.99 9.92 -1.44
CA LYS A 490 -13.78 9.22 -0.98
C LYS A 490 -12.91 10.11 -0.10
N MET A 491 -11.77 9.55 0.33
CA MET A 491 -10.79 10.22 1.16
C MET A 491 -9.95 11.24 0.35
N TRP A 492 -9.62 10.94 -0.90
CA TRP A 492 -8.65 11.69 -1.69
C TRP A 492 -9.26 12.33 -2.94
N ALA A 493 -8.96 13.61 -3.17
CA ALA A 493 -9.42 14.31 -4.37
C ALA A 493 -8.53 14.02 -5.60
N SER A 494 -7.24 13.80 -5.37
CA SER A 494 -6.27 13.68 -6.45
C SER A 494 -5.03 12.88 -6.02
N GLU A 495 -4.24 12.50 -7.01
CA GLU A 495 -3.03 11.70 -6.87
C GLU A 495 -1.85 12.34 -7.63
N TYR A 496 -0.64 11.92 -7.31
CA TYR A 496 0.59 12.36 -7.97
C TYR A 496 1.61 11.22 -8.06
N ASP A 497 2.52 11.32 -9.03
CA ASP A 497 3.69 10.45 -9.14
C ASP A 497 4.80 10.94 -8.20
N TYR A 498 5.24 10.08 -7.29
CA TYR A 498 6.38 10.38 -6.43
C TYR A 498 7.68 10.31 -7.24
N GLU A 499 8.49 11.36 -7.14
CA GLU A 499 9.81 11.41 -7.76
C GLU A 499 10.88 11.44 -6.67
N PRO A 500 11.77 10.43 -6.61
CA PRO A 500 12.80 10.37 -5.60
C PRO A 500 13.81 11.49 -5.80
N PHE A 501 14.29 12.06 -4.70
CA PHE A 501 15.37 13.04 -4.79
C PHE A 501 16.66 12.35 -5.18
N THR A 502 17.28 12.80 -6.27
CA THR A 502 18.58 12.28 -6.70
C THR A 502 19.60 13.39 -6.92
N SER A 503 20.86 13.12 -6.55
CA SER A 503 22.00 14.01 -6.79
C SER A 503 23.28 13.20 -6.97
N THR A 504 24.42 13.88 -7.12
CA THR A 504 25.73 13.21 -7.09
C THR A 504 26.02 12.51 -5.77
N LEU A 505 25.43 12.97 -4.67
CA LEU A 505 25.56 12.40 -3.32
C LEU A 505 24.43 11.40 -3.01
N PHE A 506 23.21 11.70 -3.44
CA PHE A 506 22.02 10.88 -3.18
C PHE A 506 21.65 10.09 -4.43
N LYS A 507 22.30 8.93 -4.63
CA LYS A 507 22.01 8.03 -5.76
C LYS A 507 21.09 6.89 -5.32
N ASN A 508 20.42 6.28 -6.29
CA ASN A 508 19.64 5.04 -6.10
C ASN A 508 18.62 5.13 -4.95
N ARG A 509 17.95 6.28 -4.81
CA ARG A 509 16.94 6.46 -3.78
C ARG A 509 15.68 5.63 -4.10
N PRO A 510 15.01 5.06 -3.08
CA PRO A 510 13.82 4.25 -3.30
C PRO A 510 12.73 5.03 -4.04
N ASN A 511 11.97 4.35 -4.88
CA ASN A 511 10.85 4.94 -5.62
C ASN A 511 9.55 4.15 -5.38
N LEU A 512 8.41 4.77 -5.68
CA LEU A 512 7.11 4.12 -5.72
C LEU A 512 6.77 3.74 -7.17
N SER A 513 6.11 2.60 -7.34
CA SER A 513 5.67 2.10 -8.64
C SER A 513 4.26 2.57 -9.03
N THR A 514 3.55 3.22 -8.11
CA THR A 514 2.18 3.70 -8.30
C THR A 514 2.05 5.13 -7.82
N LYS A 515 1.07 5.84 -8.39
CA LYS A 515 0.64 7.12 -7.87
C LYS A 515 0.15 7.00 -6.44
N ILE A 516 0.23 8.12 -5.72
CA ILE A 516 -0.23 8.24 -4.34
C ILE A 516 -1.04 9.52 -4.13
N PRO A 517 -1.92 9.57 -3.11
CA PRO A 517 -2.78 10.72 -2.86
C PRO A 517 -2.01 12.01 -2.64
N SER A 518 -2.54 13.12 -3.17
CA SER A 518 -1.90 14.43 -3.13
C SER A 518 -2.66 15.47 -2.28
N VAL A 519 -3.98 15.31 -2.15
CA VAL A 519 -4.91 16.22 -1.48
C VAL A 519 -6.10 15.41 -0.95
N PHE A 520 -6.59 15.74 0.24
CA PHE A 520 -7.88 15.26 0.74
C PHE A 520 -9.02 15.84 -0.10
N VAL A 521 -10.16 15.15 -0.18
CA VAL A 521 -11.37 15.84 -0.67
C VAL A 521 -11.71 16.97 0.30
N ASP A 522 -11.94 18.18 -0.23
CA ASP A 522 -12.23 19.34 0.59
C ASP A 522 -13.75 19.59 0.71
N PRO A 523 -14.29 19.66 1.93
CA PRO A 523 -15.72 19.83 2.18
C PRO A 523 -16.24 21.25 1.87
N ILE A 524 -15.37 22.22 1.63
CA ILE A 524 -15.73 23.62 1.39
C ILE A 524 -15.15 24.20 0.08
N GLY A 525 -14.57 23.35 -0.77
CA GLY A 525 -14.05 23.68 -2.10
C GLY A 525 -12.66 24.33 -2.14
N ASN A 526 -11.87 24.25 -1.06
CA ASN A 526 -10.48 24.73 -1.03
C ASN A 526 -9.49 23.57 -0.82
N ASP A 527 -8.92 23.05 -1.92
CA ASP A 527 -8.08 21.83 -1.99
C ASP A 527 -6.67 21.99 -1.37
N ASP A 528 -6.60 22.45 -0.13
CA ASP A 528 -5.37 22.80 0.56
C ASP A 528 -4.95 21.79 1.63
N GLY A 529 -5.87 20.94 2.10
CA GLY A 529 -5.61 19.84 3.04
C GLY A 529 -4.82 18.71 2.37
N ARG A 530 -3.65 18.34 2.92
CA ARG A 530 -2.76 17.34 2.31
C ARG A 530 -2.36 16.24 3.29
N PRO A 531 -2.32 14.97 2.84
CA PRO A 531 -1.74 13.90 3.64
C PRO A 531 -0.23 14.10 3.82
N PRO A 532 0.39 13.52 4.86
CA PRO A 532 1.80 13.75 5.21
C PRO A 532 2.78 13.42 4.07
N TRP A 533 2.51 12.40 3.27
CA TRP A 533 3.33 12.05 2.10
C TRP A 533 3.22 13.04 0.94
N ALA A 534 2.26 13.97 0.93
CA ALA A 534 2.12 14.97 -0.14
C ALA A 534 2.73 16.33 0.21
N TRP A 535 3.42 16.45 1.35
CA TRP A 535 4.09 17.68 1.78
C TRP A 535 5.40 17.92 1.03
N LYS A 536 5.71 19.19 0.84
CA LYS A 536 6.98 19.72 0.34
C LYS A 536 7.55 20.69 1.38
N TYR A 537 8.85 20.88 1.38
CA TYR A 537 9.45 22.07 2.00
C TYR A 537 9.37 23.25 1.02
N ASN A 538 8.45 24.20 1.26
CA ASN A 538 8.17 25.32 0.35
C ASN A 538 7.85 26.64 1.09
N PRO A 539 8.82 27.29 1.75
CA PRO A 539 8.59 28.53 2.50
C PRO A 539 8.30 29.73 1.59
N GLN A 540 7.30 30.56 1.93
CA GLN A 540 6.78 31.68 1.12
C GLN A 540 7.80 32.76 0.75
N ASN A 541 8.90 32.90 1.50
CA ASN A 541 9.90 33.93 1.26
C ASN A 541 10.81 33.65 0.04
N GLY A 542 10.55 32.58 -0.73
CA GLY A 542 11.40 32.19 -1.87
C GLY A 542 12.79 31.69 -1.45
N ILE A 543 13.03 31.62 -0.14
CA ILE A 543 14.22 31.05 0.49
C ILE A 543 14.04 29.53 0.60
N SER A 544 13.68 28.90 -0.51
CA SER A 544 13.90 27.45 -0.65
C SER A 544 15.34 27.31 -1.13
N PHE A 545 16.29 27.26 -0.20
CA PHE A 545 17.66 26.87 -0.52
C PHE A 545 17.72 25.41 -1.02
N TYR A 546 16.66 24.64 -0.77
CA TYR A 546 16.59 23.20 -0.95
C TYR A 546 15.30 22.83 -1.69
N ASN A 547 15.35 22.74 -3.02
CA ASN A 547 14.21 22.27 -3.82
C ASN A 547 14.09 20.74 -3.71
N LEU A 548 13.63 20.25 -2.57
CA LEU A 548 13.28 18.85 -2.39
C LEU A 548 11.93 18.55 -3.09
N PRO A 549 11.83 17.44 -3.84
CA PRO A 549 10.58 16.99 -4.42
C PRO A 549 9.49 16.76 -3.37
N ARG A 550 8.24 16.88 -3.81
CA ARG A 550 7.07 16.56 -2.99
C ARG A 550 7.16 15.13 -2.44
N GLY A 551 6.88 14.98 -1.16
CA GLY A 551 6.83 13.72 -0.45
C GLY A 551 8.16 13.21 0.09
N VAL A 552 9.29 13.77 -0.34
CA VAL A 552 10.61 13.38 0.18
C VAL A 552 10.70 13.59 1.69
N TRP A 553 10.08 14.66 2.20
CA TRP A 553 10.00 14.97 3.64
C TRP A 553 9.49 13.78 4.48
N PHE A 554 8.46 13.08 4.01
CA PHE A 554 7.82 11.98 4.74
C PHE A 554 8.29 10.60 4.30
N LEU A 555 8.42 10.38 2.99
CA LEU A 555 8.72 9.07 2.42
C LEU A 555 10.21 8.75 2.54
N ASP A 556 11.09 9.74 2.38
CA ASP A 556 12.54 9.58 2.53
C ASP A 556 13.11 10.59 3.56
N PRO A 557 12.68 10.50 4.83
CA PRO A 557 13.00 11.49 5.86
C PRO A 557 14.50 11.59 6.14
N ALA A 558 15.28 10.51 5.94
CA ALA A 558 16.73 10.54 6.11
C ALA A 558 17.43 11.41 5.07
N VAL A 559 16.96 11.38 3.81
CA VAL A 559 17.47 12.26 2.75
C VAL A 559 17.01 13.68 2.98
N HIS A 560 15.73 13.89 3.31
CA HIS A 560 15.20 15.20 3.64
C HIS A 560 16.06 15.87 4.72
N PHE A 561 16.24 15.19 5.86
CA PHE A 561 16.94 15.74 7.01
C PHE A 561 18.41 16.05 6.68
N LYS A 562 19.13 15.12 6.02
CA LYS A 562 20.52 15.37 5.61
C LYS A 562 20.65 16.49 4.58
N GLN A 563 19.79 16.53 3.56
CA GLN A 563 19.87 17.56 2.52
C GLN A 563 19.55 18.95 3.08
N ARG A 564 18.62 19.04 4.02
CA ARG A 564 18.24 20.30 4.67
C ARG A 564 19.33 20.79 5.63
N HIS A 565 19.90 19.89 6.43
CA HIS A 565 20.73 20.28 7.57
C HIS A 565 22.24 20.10 7.36
N ASP A 566 22.66 19.33 6.35
CA ASP A 566 24.06 19.00 6.06
C ASP A 566 24.37 19.12 4.57
N GLN A 567 23.99 20.24 3.96
CA GLN A 567 24.22 20.47 2.52
C GLN A 567 25.70 20.39 2.13
N GLU A 568 26.60 20.87 2.99
CA GLU A 568 28.05 20.79 2.76
C GLU A 568 28.59 19.35 2.86
N ASN A 569 27.71 18.40 3.20
CA ASN A 569 27.99 16.98 3.35
C ASN A 569 29.18 16.72 4.28
N GLN A 570 29.14 17.38 5.43
CA GLN A 570 30.18 17.34 6.45
C GLN A 570 29.91 16.26 7.50
N TRP A 571 28.66 15.85 7.68
CA TRP A 571 28.37 14.78 8.63
C TRP A 571 29.00 13.48 8.14
N PRO A 572 29.74 12.78 9.02
CA PRO A 572 30.35 11.51 8.66
C PRO A 572 29.27 10.53 8.22
N GLY A 573 29.56 9.83 7.12
CA GLY A 573 28.75 8.69 6.70
C GLY A 573 28.75 7.59 7.77
N TRP A 574 27.79 6.69 7.68
CA TRP A 574 27.67 5.55 8.59
C TRP A 574 28.94 4.69 8.58
N ASP A 575 29.51 4.48 9.77
CA ASP A 575 30.60 3.54 10.02
C ASP A 575 30.04 2.23 10.59
N GLU A 576 30.22 1.13 9.86
CA GLU A 576 29.70 -0.17 10.27
C GLU A 576 30.45 -0.81 11.45
N VAL A 577 31.68 -0.40 11.73
CA VAL A 577 32.49 -0.95 12.82
C VAL A 577 32.15 -0.23 14.11
N ASP A 578 32.20 1.10 14.08
CA ASP A 578 32.00 1.94 15.27
C ASP A 578 30.50 2.19 15.55
N LYS A 579 29.63 1.90 14.59
CA LYS A 579 28.18 2.16 14.66
C LYS A 579 27.89 3.64 14.93
N THR A 580 28.61 4.51 14.24
CA THR A 580 28.51 5.97 14.36
C THR A 580 28.25 6.62 13.00
N GLY A 581 27.86 7.90 13.01
CA GLY A 581 27.59 8.68 11.80
C GLY A 581 26.16 8.59 11.27
N TRP A 582 25.94 9.17 10.10
CA TRP A 582 24.63 9.28 9.46
C TRP A 582 24.43 8.22 8.38
N SER A 583 23.32 7.47 8.46
CA SER A 583 22.95 6.49 7.47
C SER A 583 21.76 6.96 6.63
N LEU A 584 21.89 6.79 5.32
CA LEU A 584 20.81 6.95 4.35
C LEU A 584 20.19 5.61 3.94
N GLU A 585 20.71 4.50 4.48
CA GLU A 585 20.25 3.15 4.19
C GLU A 585 19.17 2.76 5.20
N TYR A 586 17.98 2.44 4.70
CA TYR A 586 16.86 2.03 5.53
C TYR A 586 17.03 0.59 5.98
N CYS A 587 16.91 0.37 7.28
CA CYS A 587 16.58 -0.93 7.84
C CYS A 587 15.10 -1.24 7.63
N PHE A 588 14.24 -0.23 7.74
CA PHE A 588 12.81 -0.37 7.47
C PHE A 588 12.23 0.92 6.91
N ASN A 589 11.46 0.78 5.83
CA ASN A 589 10.59 1.81 5.30
C ASN A 589 9.45 1.14 4.53
N ALA A 590 8.30 0.99 5.18
CA ALA A 590 7.15 0.27 4.63
C ALA A 590 6.57 0.90 3.36
N TYR A 591 6.69 2.23 3.20
CA TYR A 591 6.16 2.91 2.02
C TYR A 591 6.88 2.47 0.74
N PHE A 592 8.17 2.17 0.86
CA PHE A 592 8.99 1.61 -0.23
C PHE A 592 9.08 0.08 -0.20
N ASN A 593 8.28 -0.60 0.64
CA ASN A 593 8.35 -2.05 0.87
C ASN A 593 9.78 -2.53 1.24
N LEU A 594 10.52 -1.74 2.03
CA LEU A 594 11.84 -2.10 2.52
C LEU A 594 11.75 -2.61 3.96
N ASP A 595 12.23 -3.83 4.19
CA ASP A 595 12.39 -4.42 5.52
C ASP A 595 13.60 -5.36 5.54
N PHE A 596 14.71 -4.85 6.09
CA PHE A 596 15.97 -5.57 6.29
C PHE A 596 16.21 -5.92 7.76
N ARG A 597 15.21 -5.71 8.63
CA ARG A 597 15.30 -6.09 10.04
C ARG A 597 15.40 -7.61 10.13
N GLY A 598 16.37 -8.10 10.89
CA GLY A 598 16.69 -9.53 10.96
C GLY A 598 17.40 -10.11 9.73
N VAL A 599 17.59 -9.32 8.66
CA VAL A 599 18.43 -9.67 7.51
C VAL A 599 19.83 -9.10 7.71
N TRP A 600 19.91 -7.82 8.05
CA TRP A 600 21.18 -7.14 8.33
C TRP A 600 21.45 -7.12 9.84
N PRO A 601 22.67 -7.50 10.29
CA PRO A 601 23.05 -7.47 11.70
C PRO A 601 22.84 -6.10 12.36
N GLU A 602 23.11 -5.01 11.62
CA GLU A 602 22.95 -3.62 12.05
C GLU A 602 21.48 -3.14 12.12
N CYS A 603 20.58 -3.88 11.47
CA CYS A 603 19.13 -3.66 11.51
C CYS A 603 18.41 -4.61 12.48
N SER A 604 19.17 -5.47 13.15
CA SER A 604 18.63 -6.32 14.20
C SER A 604 18.66 -5.55 15.50
N GLU A 605 17.51 -5.44 16.17
CA GLU A 605 17.45 -4.83 17.49
C GLU A 605 18.42 -5.54 18.42
N LYS A 606 19.26 -4.78 19.12
CA LYS A 606 19.91 -5.33 20.31
C LYS A 606 18.79 -5.60 21.31
N LYS A 607 18.42 -6.87 21.42
CA LYS A 607 17.52 -7.37 22.47
C LYS A 607 17.98 -6.99 23.86
#